data_AF-A0A7J7V3G6-F1
#
_entry.id   AF-A0A7J7V3G6-F1
#
_cell.length_a   1.000
_cell.length_b   1.000
_cell.length_c   1.000
_cell.angle_alpha   90.00
_cell.angle_beta   90.00
_cell.angle_gamma   90.00
#
_symmetry.space_group_name_H-M   'P 1'
#
loop_
_entity.id
_entity.type
_entity.pdbx_description
1 polymer ?
#
loop_
_entity_poly.entity_id
_entity_poly.type
_entity_poly.pdbx_seq_one_letter_code
_entity_poly.pdbx_strand_id
1 'polypeptide(L)'
;MGKILKEGKWMTHQLSERQMENRKVISKMLLQQHKRKSFLHRIVAGGEKWIYFENPKRTKSWVDPGQPSTSTARPNCSGKKTMLCVWWDQEGVVYYELLKPGETVNTDRYQQQIINLNHTLMVK
;
A
#
# COMPACT_ATOMS: atom_id res chain seq x y z
N MET A 1 -2.73 38.97 11.58
CA MET A 1 -4.09 38.37 11.53
C MET A 1 -4.31 37.79 10.13
N GLY A 2 -4.41 36.50 9.84
CA GLY A 2 -4.29 35.27 10.65
C GLY A 2 -4.67 34.06 9.79
N LYS A 3 -4.24 34.02 8.51
CA LYS A 3 -4.43 32.86 7.63
C LYS A 3 -3.16 32.01 7.68
N ILE A 4 -3.32 30.72 7.97
CA ILE A 4 -2.23 29.74 7.97
C ILE A 4 -2.32 28.96 6.66
N LEU A 5 -1.20 28.86 5.93
CA LEU A 5 -1.10 28.03 4.75
C LEU A 5 -1.15 26.55 5.17
N LYS A 6 -2.10 25.79 4.62
CA LYS A 6 -2.19 24.33 4.80
C LYS A 6 -2.15 23.65 3.45
N GLU A 7 -1.33 22.61 3.34
CA GLU A 7 -1.31 21.78 2.14
C GLU A 7 -2.57 20.89 2.08
N GLY A 8 -3.13 20.75 0.88
CA GLY A 8 -4.23 19.82 0.64
C GLY A 8 -3.79 18.37 0.78
N LYS A 9 -4.68 17.49 1.26
CA LYS A 9 -4.41 16.05 1.34
C LYS A 9 -4.75 15.38 0.01
N TRP A 10 -3.84 14.57 -0.50
CA TRP A 10 -4.10 13.70 -1.63
C TRP A 10 -5.11 12.61 -1.24
N MET A 11 -6.14 12.44 -2.07
CA MET A 11 -7.12 11.37 -1.96
C MET A 11 -7.00 10.49 -3.21
N THR A 12 -7.01 9.17 -3.02
CA THR A 12 -6.74 8.22 -4.11
C THR A 12 -7.87 8.18 -5.15
N HIS A 13 -9.12 8.39 -4.74
CA HIS A 13 -10.30 8.30 -5.59
C HIS A 13 -11.46 9.13 -5.01
N GLN A 14 -12.26 9.76 -5.88
CA GLN A 14 -13.49 10.42 -5.50
C GLN A 14 -14.63 9.40 -5.39
N LEU A 15 -15.05 9.06 -4.17
CA LEU A 15 -16.05 8.02 -3.95
C LEU A 15 -17.45 8.49 -4.36
N SER A 16 -18.23 7.59 -4.95
CA SER A 16 -19.67 7.81 -5.13
C SER A 16 -20.43 7.62 -3.82
N GLU A 17 -21.65 8.16 -3.73
CA GLU A 17 -22.51 7.99 -2.55
C GLU A 17 -22.74 6.51 -2.20
N ARG A 18 -22.97 5.69 -3.22
CA ARG A 18 -23.10 4.23 -3.05
C ARG A 18 -21.84 3.59 -2.49
N GLN A 19 -20.65 3.99 -2.98
CA GLN A 19 -19.38 3.47 -2.45
C GLN A 19 -19.16 3.90 -0.99
N MET A 20 -19.54 5.13 -0.63
CA MET A 20 -19.46 5.63 0.74
C MET A 20 -20.37 4.84 1.68
N GLU A 21 -21.64 4.64 1.30
CA GLU A 21 -22.58 3.89 2.12
C GLU A 21 -22.16 2.42 2.25
N ASN A 22 -21.71 1.77 1.16
CA ASN A 22 -21.18 0.40 1.22
C ASN A 22 -20.01 0.28 2.22
N ARG A 23 -19.04 1.20 2.17
CA ARG A 23 -17.89 1.21 3.09
C ARG A 23 -18.34 1.38 4.54
N LYS A 24 -19.31 2.26 4.79
CA LYS A 24 -19.87 2.52 6.12
C LYS A 24 -20.61 1.30 6.66
N VAL A 25 -21.45 0.65 5.86
CA VAL A 25 -22.20 -0.56 6.23
C VAL A 25 -21.23 -1.70 6.59
N ILE A 26 -20.25 -1.98 5.73
CA ILE A 26 -19.25 -3.04 5.98
C ILE A 26 -18.46 -2.73 7.26
N SER A 27 -18.02 -1.48 7.44
CA SER A 27 -17.27 -1.08 8.64
C SER A 27 -18.09 -1.25 9.92
N LYS A 28 -19.38 -0.87 9.90
CA LYS A 28 -20.28 -1.08 11.05
C LYS A 28 -20.44 -2.56 11.37
N MET A 29 -20.63 -3.39 10.35
CA MET A 29 -20.77 -4.84 10.51
C MET A 29 -19.51 -5.47 11.11
N LEU A 30 -18.32 -5.17 10.56
CA LEU A 30 -17.04 -5.66 11.08
C LEU A 30 -16.78 -5.19 12.52
N LEU A 31 -17.13 -3.94 12.85
CA LEU A 31 -17.00 -3.42 14.21
C LEU A 31 -17.92 -4.15 15.19
N GLN A 32 -19.17 -4.42 14.81
CA GLN A 32 -20.10 -5.18 15.65
C GLN A 32 -19.61 -6.61 15.89
N GLN A 33 -19.09 -7.28 14.86
CA GLN A 33 -18.48 -8.60 15.00
C GLN A 33 -17.27 -8.56 15.96
N HIS A 34 -16.40 -7.57 15.80
CA HIS A 34 -15.21 -7.41 16.66
C HIS A 34 -15.59 -7.19 18.12
N LYS A 35 -16.62 -6.37 18.38
CA LYS A 35 -17.14 -6.13 19.73
C LYS A 35 -17.72 -7.38 20.39
N ARG A 36 -18.32 -8.29 19.60
CA ARG A 36 -18.82 -9.57 20.12
C ARG A 36 -17.68 -10.54 20.41
N LYS A 37 -16.68 -10.61 19.54
CA LYS A 37 -15.49 -11.44 19.70
C LYS A 37 -14.33 -10.87 18.90
N SER A 38 -13.18 -10.68 19.54
CA SER A 38 -11.96 -10.29 18.84
C SER A 38 -11.59 -11.34 17.79
N PHE A 39 -11.37 -10.90 16.56
CA PHE A 39 -10.99 -11.76 15.43
C PHE A 39 -9.73 -11.27 14.70
N LEU A 40 -9.13 -10.15 15.13
CA LEU A 40 -7.96 -9.57 14.45
C LEU A 40 -6.77 -10.53 14.43
N HIS A 41 -6.62 -11.34 15.49
CA HIS A 41 -5.58 -12.37 15.61
C HIS A 41 -5.68 -13.50 14.56
N ARG A 42 -6.78 -13.55 13.78
CA ARG A 42 -7.01 -14.56 12.73
C ARG A 42 -6.86 -13.99 11.33
N ILE A 43 -6.62 -12.67 11.21
CA ILE A 43 -6.55 -12.01 9.92
C ILE A 43 -5.14 -12.15 9.38
N VAL A 44 -5.04 -12.77 8.21
CA VAL A 44 -3.91 -12.63 7.31
C VAL A 44 -4.33 -11.68 6.20
N ALA A 45 -3.62 -10.57 6.05
CA ALA A 45 -3.82 -9.62 4.97
C ALA A 45 -2.71 -9.80 3.93
N GLY A 46 -3.00 -9.47 2.67
CA GLY A 46 -1.99 -9.46 1.62
C GLY A 46 -2.24 -8.33 0.65
N GLY A 47 -1.19 -7.94 -0.06
CA GLY A 47 -1.28 -6.97 -1.13
C GLY A 47 -0.03 -6.90 -1.98
N GLU A 48 -0.18 -6.30 -3.15
CA GLU A 48 0.86 -6.14 -4.14
C GLU A 48 1.32 -4.69 -4.23
N LYS A 49 2.64 -4.48 -4.37
CA LYS A 49 3.23 -3.15 -4.49
C LYS A 49 4.34 -3.14 -5.52
N TRP A 50 4.28 -2.18 -6.43
CA TRP A 50 5.42 -1.86 -7.29
C TRP A 50 6.54 -1.17 -6.50
N ILE A 51 7.74 -1.72 -6.61
CA ILE A 51 8.98 -1.14 -6.08
C ILE A 51 9.85 -0.72 -7.28
N TYR A 52 10.10 0.59 -7.36
CA TYR A 52 10.98 1.17 -8.37
C TYR A 52 12.43 1.12 -7.86
N PHE A 53 13.36 0.71 -8.71
CA PHE A 53 14.78 0.67 -8.37
C PHE A 53 15.33 2.09 -8.15
N GLU A 54 14.86 3.05 -8.95
CA GLU A 54 15.12 4.46 -8.79
C GLU A 54 13.84 5.18 -8.34
N ASN A 55 13.88 5.74 -7.13
CA ASN A 55 12.75 6.50 -6.57
C ASN A 55 13.24 7.82 -5.96
N PRO A 56 13.73 8.77 -6.79
CA PRO A 56 14.26 10.03 -6.27
C PRO A 56 13.16 10.82 -5.59
N LYS A 57 13.41 11.21 -4.33
CA LYS A 57 12.52 12.08 -3.57
C LYS A 57 12.97 13.52 -3.71
N ARG A 58 12.01 14.44 -3.87
CA ARG A 58 12.30 15.88 -3.88
C ARG A 58 12.85 16.28 -2.51
N THR A 59 14.07 16.80 -2.49
CA THR A 59 14.70 17.31 -1.27
C THR A 59 14.23 18.74 -1.01
N LYS A 60 13.92 19.04 0.26
CA LYS A 60 13.70 20.43 0.70
C LYS A 60 15.06 21.00 1.10
N SER A 61 15.40 22.16 0.55
CA SER A 61 16.62 22.91 0.91
C SER A 61 16.24 24.23 1.55
N TRP A 62 16.97 24.63 2.59
CA TRP A 62 16.92 26.00 3.12
C TRP A 62 17.76 26.89 2.19
N VAL A 63 17.14 27.90 1.61
CA VAL A 63 17.78 28.85 0.69
C VAL A 63 17.34 30.27 1.04
N ASP A 64 18.22 31.24 0.80
CA ASP A 64 17.90 32.65 0.98
C ASP A 64 16.80 33.10 -0.01
N PRO A 65 16.03 34.16 0.32
CA PRO A 65 15.02 34.69 -0.58
C PRO A 65 15.60 35.04 -1.96
N GLY A 66 15.04 34.44 -3.02
CA GLY A 66 15.47 34.66 -4.41
C GLY A 66 16.52 33.66 -4.92
N GLN A 67 17.08 32.81 -4.07
CA GLN A 67 18.01 31.75 -4.50
C GLN A 67 17.26 30.49 -4.96
N PRO A 68 17.67 29.85 -6.08
CA PRO A 68 17.06 28.61 -6.52
C PRO A 68 17.42 27.45 -5.59
N SER A 69 16.43 26.59 -5.30
CA SER A 69 16.65 25.32 -4.61
C SER A 69 17.30 24.28 -5.51
N THR A 70 17.97 23.28 -4.92
CA THR A 70 18.49 22.12 -5.66
C THR A 70 17.38 21.43 -6.45
N SER A 71 17.60 21.22 -7.75
CA SER A 71 16.66 20.51 -8.61
C SER A 71 16.83 18.98 -8.45
N THR A 72 15.72 18.25 -8.44
CA THR A 72 15.72 16.78 -8.47
C THR A 72 15.08 16.35 -9.77
N ALA A 73 15.76 15.48 -10.53
CA ALA A 73 15.19 14.89 -11.73
C ALA A 73 13.89 14.13 -11.40
N ARG A 74 12.88 14.22 -12.27
CA ARG A 74 11.62 13.49 -12.09
C ARG A 74 11.88 11.99 -12.19
N PRO A 75 11.24 11.15 -11.34
CA PRO A 75 11.32 9.71 -11.49
C PRO A 75 10.89 9.27 -12.89
N ASN A 76 11.65 8.39 -13.54
CA ASN A 76 11.25 7.80 -14.80
C ASN A 76 10.08 6.82 -14.57
N CYS A 77 8.89 7.13 -15.11
CA CYS A 77 7.70 6.29 -14.99
C CYS A 77 7.86 4.91 -15.65
N SER A 78 8.75 4.81 -16.64
CA SER A 78 9.12 3.57 -17.35
C SER A 78 10.37 2.90 -16.79
N GLY A 79 10.90 3.40 -15.67
CA GLY A 79 12.09 2.86 -15.03
C GLY A 79 11.91 1.40 -14.59
N LYS A 80 13.04 0.72 -14.35
CA LYS A 80 13.05 -0.64 -13.82
C LYS A 80 12.25 -0.70 -12.53
N LYS A 81 11.29 -1.62 -12.48
CA LYS A 81 10.43 -1.89 -11.32
C LYS A 81 10.17 -3.37 -11.18
N THR A 82 10.02 -3.81 -9.93
CA THR A 82 9.62 -5.17 -9.56
C THR A 82 8.34 -5.10 -8.73
N MET A 83 7.51 -6.14 -8.81
CA MET A 83 6.31 -6.26 -8.00
C MET A 83 6.62 -7.11 -6.76
N LEU A 84 6.34 -6.57 -5.58
CA LEU A 84 6.34 -7.29 -4.32
C LEU A 84 4.91 -7.74 -4.02
N CYS A 85 4.72 -9.05 -3.85
CA CYS A 85 3.51 -9.64 -3.29
C CYS A 85 3.83 -10.04 -1.85
N VAL A 86 3.10 -9.53 -0.87
CA VAL A 86 3.40 -9.81 0.54
C VAL A 86 2.13 -10.06 1.33
N TRP A 87 2.18 -11.07 2.20
CA TRP A 87 1.14 -11.45 3.13
C TRP A 87 1.67 -11.42 4.56
N TRP A 88 0.89 -10.86 5.47
CA TRP A 88 1.28 -10.66 6.85
C TRP A 88 0.07 -10.78 7.79
N ASP A 89 0.35 -11.13 9.04
CA ASP A 89 -0.61 -11.15 10.13
C ASP A 89 -0.21 -10.15 11.23
N GLN A 90 -0.81 -10.26 12.41
CA GLN A 90 -0.49 -9.38 13.54
C GLN A 90 0.93 -9.58 14.11
N GLU A 91 1.59 -10.70 13.82
CA GLU A 91 2.92 -11.04 14.35
C GLU A 91 4.03 -10.65 13.37
N GLY A 92 3.75 -10.66 12.07
CA GLY A 92 4.70 -10.21 11.06
C GLY A 92 4.39 -10.70 9.66
N VAL A 93 5.41 -10.61 8.79
CA VAL A 93 5.33 -11.13 7.42
C VAL A 93 5.31 -12.66 7.46
N VAL A 94 4.30 -13.24 6.83
CA VAL A 94 4.11 -14.69 6.73
C VAL A 94 4.78 -15.21 5.47
N TYR A 95 4.47 -14.62 4.32
CA TYR A 95 4.99 -15.02 3.02
C TYR A 95 5.17 -13.80 2.14
N TYR A 96 6.21 -13.80 1.31
CA TYR A 96 6.40 -12.77 0.29
C TYR A 96 7.04 -13.37 -0.96
N GLU A 97 6.75 -12.76 -2.09
CA GLU A 97 7.35 -13.09 -3.38
C GLU A 97 7.73 -11.78 -4.08
N LEU A 98 8.99 -11.67 -4.51
CA LEU A 98 9.46 -10.56 -5.33
C LEU A 98 9.58 -11.04 -6.76
N LEU A 99 8.75 -10.49 -7.66
CA LEU A 99 8.73 -10.93 -9.05
C LEU A 99 9.93 -10.38 -9.82
N LYS A 100 10.29 -11.02 -10.94
CA LYS A 100 11.35 -10.46 -11.79
C LYS A 100 10.90 -9.12 -12.40
N PRO A 101 11.85 -8.22 -12.75
CA PRO A 101 11.48 -6.94 -13.35
C PRO A 101 10.59 -7.11 -14.60
N GLY A 102 9.49 -6.38 -14.64
CA GLY A 102 8.51 -6.44 -15.73
C GLY A 102 7.44 -7.54 -15.60
N GLU A 103 7.58 -8.48 -14.66
CA GLU A 103 6.53 -9.47 -14.40
C GLU A 103 5.38 -8.89 -13.56
N THR A 104 4.18 -9.43 -13.77
CA THR A 104 2.98 -9.10 -13.00
C THR A 104 2.34 -10.37 -12.43
N VAL A 105 1.41 -10.18 -11.50
CA VAL A 105 0.55 -11.26 -11.01
C VAL A 105 -0.57 -11.50 -12.01
N ASN A 106 -0.65 -12.72 -12.54
CA ASN A 106 -1.80 -13.25 -13.26
C ASN A 106 -2.58 -14.22 -12.36
N THR A 107 -3.70 -14.74 -12.85
CA THR A 107 -4.56 -15.65 -12.08
C THR A 107 -3.83 -16.91 -11.62
N ASP A 108 -3.07 -17.57 -12.51
CA ASP A 108 -2.38 -18.83 -12.20
C ASP A 108 -1.29 -18.63 -11.14
N ARG A 109 -0.53 -17.55 -11.26
CA ARG A 109 0.48 -17.18 -10.27
C ARG A 109 -0.15 -16.86 -8.93
N TYR A 110 -1.26 -16.11 -8.92
CA TYR A 110 -1.96 -15.79 -7.69
C TYR A 110 -2.47 -17.07 -7.00
N GLN A 111 -3.03 -18.01 -7.77
CA GLN A 111 -3.45 -19.30 -7.25
C GLN A 111 -2.28 -20.05 -6.60
N GLN A 112 -1.12 -20.10 -7.27
CA GLN A 112 0.08 -20.74 -6.70
C GLN A 112 0.58 -20.02 -5.44
N GLN A 113 0.52 -18.69 -5.39
CA GLN A 113 0.88 -17.90 -4.22
C GLN A 113 -0.02 -18.21 -3.01
N ILE A 114 -1.32 -18.41 -3.22
CA ILE A 114 -2.24 -18.81 -2.15
C ILE A 114 -1.91 -20.21 -1.62
N ILE A 115 -1.55 -21.16 -2.49
CA ILE A 115 -1.11 -22.50 -2.07
C ILE A 115 0.17 -22.40 -1.23
N ASN A 116 1.16 -21.62 -1.69
CA ASN A 116 2.43 -21.42 -0.98
C ASN A 116 2.23 -20.70 0.36
N LEU A 117 1.36 -19.70 0.40
CA LEU A 117 0.94 -19.02 1.63
C LEU A 117 0.34 -20.01 2.63
N ASN A 118 -0.60 -20.85 2.19
CA ASN A 118 -1.25 -21.83 3.07
C ASN A 118 -0.23 -22.84 3.62
N HIS A 119 0.70 -23.32 2.79
CA HIS A 119 1.78 -24.17 3.26
C HIS A 119 2.65 -23.48 4.31
N THR A 120 2.99 -22.20 4.10
CA THR A 120 3.78 -21.41 5.05
C THR A 120 3.05 -21.20 6.38
N LEU A 121 1.73 -20.98 6.35
CA LEU A 121 0.88 -20.85 7.53
C LEU A 121 0.77 -22.17 8.32
N MET A 122 0.86 -23.32 7.67
CA MET A 122 0.81 -24.63 8.35
C MET A 122 2.11 -24.97 9.09
N VAL A 123 3.24 -24.40 8.68
CA VAL A 123 4.57 -24.66 9.26
C VAL A 123 4.94 -23.62 10.32
N LYS A 124 4.23 -22.49 10.35
CA LYS A 124 4.36 -21.44 11.36
C LYS A 124 3.80 -21.87 12.71
#